data_AF-A0A382D6M3-F1
#
_entry.id   AF-A0A382D6M3-F1
#
_cell.length_a   1.000
_cell.length_b   1.000
_cell.length_c   1.000
_cell.angle_alpha   90.00
_cell.angle_beta   90.00
_cell.angle_gamma   90.00
#
_symmetry.space_group_name_H-M   'P 1'
#
loop_
_entity.id
_entity.type
_entity.pdbx_description
1 polymer ?
#
loop_
_entity_poly.entity_id
_entity_poly.type
_entity_poly.pdbx_seq_one_letter_code
_entity_poly.pdbx_strand_id
1 'polypeptide(L)'
;VGARKGGCSGWTFILETDDAVDPTDSLYDGYGVEMLINTEQHETLIGNLRVEYNRENLVEQGFVFRRTTKGTVCGCGESFTPLNSDKPLGW
;
A
#
# COMPACT_ATOMS: atom_id res chain seq x y z
N VAL A 1 0.14 2.10 -7.41
CA VAL A 1 0.11 2.06 -5.93
C VAL A 1 1.09 3.08 -5.41
N GLY A 2 0.69 3.92 -4.46
CA GLY A 2 1.57 4.94 -3.89
C GLY A 2 1.24 5.28 -2.43
N ALA A 3 1.95 6.25 -1.88
CA ALA A 3 1.74 6.75 -0.52
C ALA A 3 1.54 8.27 -0.51
N ARG A 4 0.52 8.74 0.22
CA ARG A 4 0.38 10.17 0.58
C ARG A 4 0.45 10.36 2.08
N LYS A 5 0.95 11.53 2.50
CA LYS A 5 0.85 11.97 3.90
C LYS A 5 -0.63 12.19 4.25
N GLY A 6 -1.07 11.64 5.37
CA GLY A 6 -2.45 11.74 5.85
C GLY A 6 -2.95 10.49 6.57
N GLY A 7 -4.23 10.51 6.93
CA GLY A 7 -4.88 9.41 7.65
C GLY A 7 -4.46 9.29 9.11
N CYS A 8 -5.09 8.36 9.83
CA CYS A 8 -4.89 8.18 11.27
C CYS A 8 -3.48 7.69 11.65
N SER A 9 -2.73 7.15 10.68
CA SER A 9 -1.39 6.56 10.86
C SER A 9 -0.25 7.40 10.27
N GLY A 10 -0.57 8.56 9.70
CA GLY A 10 0.39 9.50 9.10
C GLY A 10 0.63 9.29 7.60
N TRP A 11 0.41 8.08 7.08
CA TRP A 11 0.41 7.79 5.63
C TRP A 11 -0.79 6.96 5.22
N THR A 12 -1.23 7.16 3.97
CA THR A 12 -2.37 6.48 3.35
C THR A 12 -1.93 5.91 2.00
N PHE A 13 -2.38 4.70 1.68
CA PHE A 13 -2.17 4.12 0.36
C PHE A 13 -2.98 4.85 -0.71
N ILE A 14 -2.42 4.99 -1.89
CA ILE A 14 -3.09 5.53 -3.08
C ILE A 14 -3.16 4.44 -4.14
N LEU A 15 -4.34 4.29 -4.72
CA LEU A 15 -4.57 3.44 -5.89
C LEU A 15 -5.08 4.28 -7.04
N GLU A 16 -4.31 4.32 -8.11
CA GLU A 16 -4.62 5.03 -9.34
C GLU A 16 -4.26 4.12 -10.51
N THR A 17 -4.97 4.32 -11.63
CA THR A 17 -4.68 3.67 -12.90
C THR A 17 -3.79 4.59 -13.72
N ASP A 18 -2.79 4.03 -14.37
CA ASP A 18 -1.93 4.73 -15.31
C ASP A 18 -1.93 3.99 -16.65
N ASP A 19 -1.70 4.74 -17.73
CA ASP A 19 -1.60 4.21 -19.09
C ASP A 19 -0.13 3.94 -19.49
N ALA A 20 0.83 4.36 -18.66
CA ALA A 20 2.26 4.19 -18.89
C ALA A 20 3.02 3.72 -17.64
N VAL A 21 4.19 3.12 -17.87
CA VAL A 21 5.15 2.76 -16.82
C VAL A 21 6.26 3.80 -16.80
N ASP A 22 6.46 4.47 -15.67
CA ASP A 22 7.59 5.40 -15.51
C ASP A 22 8.89 4.62 -15.27
N PRO A 23 10.07 5.10 -15.76
CA PRO A 23 11.35 4.47 -15.47
C PRO A 23 11.68 4.31 -13.97
N THR A 24 11.02 5.08 -13.11
CA THR A 24 11.17 5.04 -11.65
C THR A 24 10.18 4.10 -10.97
N ASP A 25 9.33 3.41 -11.74
CA ASP A 25 8.38 2.44 -11.22
C ASP A 25 8.92 1.02 -11.28
N SER A 26 8.51 0.24 -10.28
CA SER A 26 8.60 -1.21 -10.29
C SER A 26 7.26 -1.80 -10.72
N LEU A 27 7.31 -2.66 -11.75
CA LEU A 27 6.17 -3.42 -12.23
C LEU A 27 6.11 -4.78 -11.51
N TYR A 28 4.95 -5.07 -10.94
CA TYR A 28 4.62 -6.36 -10.35
C TYR A 28 3.40 -6.93 -11.09
N ASP A 29 3.54 -8.14 -11.63
CA ASP A 29 2.43 -8.88 -12.23
C ASP A 29 1.97 -10.00 -11.28
N GLY A 30 0.65 -10.20 -11.20
CA GLY A 30 0.06 -11.30 -10.46
C GLY A 30 -1.40 -11.51 -10.82
N TYR A 31 -1.77 -12.76 -11.09
CA TYR A 31 -3.16 -13.14 -11.43
C TYR A 31 -3.75 -12.36 -12.62
N GLY A 32 -2.91 -11.94 -13.57
CA GLY A 32 -3.32 -11.14 -14.72
C GLY A 32 -3.63 -9.68 -14.38
N VAL A 33 -3.13 -9.19 -13.25
CA VAL A 33 -3.21 -7.78 -12.82
C VAL A 33 -1.80 -7.24 -12.69
N GLU A 34 -1.55 -6.15 -13.40
CA GLU A 34 -0.31 -5.39 -13.31
C GLU A 34 -0.45 -4.29 -12.25
N MET A 35 0.54 -4.18 -11.36
CA MET A 35 0.64 -3.13 -10.37
C MET A 35 1.97 -2.40 -10.52
N LEU A 36 1.85 -1.08 -10.64
CA LEU A 36 2.97 -0.15 -10.62
C LEU A 36 3.14 0.45 -9.25
N ILE A 37 4.38 0.62 -8.81
CA ILE A 37 4.72 1.35 -7.59
C ILE A 37 6.06 2.06 -7.80
N ASN A 38 6.10 3.34 -7.45
CA ASN A 38 7.35 4.09 -7.46
C ASN A 38 8.38 3.42 -6.54
N THR A 39 9.55 3.09 -7.08
CA THR A 39 10.58 2.30 -6.38
C THR A 39 11.06 2.96 -5.10
N GLU A 40 11.25 4.28 -5.11
CA GLU A 40 11.69 5.01 -3.91
C GLU A 40 10.65 4.92 -2.79
N GLN A 41 9.36 5.12 -3.10
CA GLN A 41 8.29 4.98 -2.11
C GLN A 41 8.18 3.54 -1.59
N HIS A 42 8.37 2.55 -2.46
CA HIS A 42 8.37 1.15 -2.07
C HIS A 42 9.48 0.87 -1.05
N GLU A 43 10.71 1.27 -1.33
CA GLU A 43 11.88 0.93 -0.50
C GLU A 43 11.96 1.75 0.80
N THR A 44 11.46 2.99 0.80
CA THR A 44 11.67 3.92 1.93
C THR A 44 10.44 4.09 2.84
N LEU A 45 9.23 3.90 2.30
CA LEU A 45 7.98 4.21 3.01
C LEU A 45 7.08 2.99 3.17
N ILE A 46 6.76 2.31 2.07
CA ILE A 46 5.69 1.31 1.99
C ILE A 46 6.18 -0.09 2.41
N GLY A 47 7.33 -0.51 1.90
CA GLY A 47 7.90 -1.84 2.09
C GLY A 47 7.10 -2.97 1.45
N ASN A 48 7.55 -4.20 1.71
CA ASN A 48 6.96 -5.38 1.10
C ASN A 48 5.49 -5.55 1.53
N LEU A 49 4.61 -5.56 0.54
CA LEU A 49 3.18 -5.78 0.70
C LEU A 49 2.77 -7.11 0.08
N ARG A 50 1.79 -7.75 0.73
CA ARG A 50 0.91 -8.72 0.12
C ARG A 50 -0.38 -7.99 -0.23
N VAL A 51 -0.74 -8.02 -1.51
CA VAL A 51 -1.97 -7.40 -2.02
C VAL A 51 -3.00 -8.50 -2.28
N GLU A 52 -4.18 -8.33 -1.71
CA GLU A 52 -5.32 -9.25 -1.87
C GLU A 52 -6.52 -8.46 -2.38
N TYR A 53 -7.56 -9.16 -2.85
CA TYR A 53 -8.81 -8.52 -3.26
C TYR A 53 -9.97 -9.12 -2.46
N ASN A 54 -10.59 -8.31 -1.59
CA ASN A 54 -11.75 -8.69 -0.80
C ASN A 54 -13.04 -8.57 -1.65
N ARG A 55 -13.93 -9.57 -1.52
CA ARG A 55 -15.24 -9.65 -2.18
C ARG A 55 -16.37 -10.05 -1.22
N GLU A 56 -16.15 -9.99 0.08
CA GLU A 56 -17.10 -10.49 1.09
C GLU A 56 -18.41 -9.70 1.09
N ASN A 57 -18.36 -8.37 0.95
CA ASN A 57 -19.54 -7.52 0.84
C ASN A 57 -19.23 -6.23 0.06
N LEU A 58 -20.27 -5.50 -0.37
CA LEU A 58 -20.12 -4.28 -1.18
C LEU A 58 -19.37 -3.15 -0.48
N VAL A 59 -19.36 -3.11 0.85
CA VAL A 59 -18.73 -2.05 1.64
C VAL A 59 -17.22 -2.28 1.76
N GLU A 60 -16.81 -3.55 1.88
CA GLU A 60 -15.43 -3.97 2.07
C GLU A 60 -14.79 -4.52 0.79
N GLN A 61 -15.51 -4.48 -0.34
CA GLN A 61 -15.00 -4.95 -1.61
C GLN A 61 -13.88 -4.03 -2.12
N GLY A 62 -12.70 -4.60 -2.37
CA GLY A 62 -11.56 -3.82 -2.86
C GLY A 62 -10.23 -4.48 -2.60
N PHE A 63 -9.15 -3.77 -2.98
CA PHE A 63 -7.80 -4.21 -2.71
C PHE A 63 -7.45 -4.03 -1.23
N VAL A 64 -6.84 -5.06 -0.64
CA VAL A 64 -6.39 -5.09 0.75
C VAL A 64 -4.87 -5.20 0.77
N PHE A 65 -4.22 -4.23 1.41
CA PHE A 65 -2.77 -4.16 1.53
C PHE A 65 -2.32 -4.65 2.90
N ARG A 66 -1.49 -5.70 2.92
CA ARG A 66 -0.92 -6.27 4.17
C ARG A 66 0.58 -6.22 4.13
N ARG A 67 1.21 -5.53 5.07
CA ARG A 67 2.68 -5.53 5.17
C ARG A 67 3.17 -6.91 5.66
N THR A 68 4.15 -7.49 4.97
CA THR A 68 4.71 -8.81 5.31
C THR A 68 5.91 -8.73 6.26
N THR A 69 6.47 -7.53 6.44
CA THR A 69 7.60 -7.22 7.31
C THR A 69 7.21 -6.28 8.46
N LYS A 70 8.16 -5.87 9.31
CA LYS A 70 7.94 -4.92 10.42
C LYS A 70 7.23 -3.63 9.98
N GLY A 71 6.39 -3.11 10.87
CA GLY A 71 5.51 -1.96 10.65
C GLY A 71 4.05 -2.38 10.64
N THR A 72 3.13 -1.42 10.68
CA THR A 72 1.73 -1.74 10.93
C THR A 72 0.83 -1.01 9.95
N VAL A 73 -0.17 -1.73 9.44
CA VAL A 73 -1.29 -1.20 8.65
C VAL A 73 -2.50 -1.11 9.58
N CYS A 74 -3.24 0.00 9.51
CA CYS A 74 -4.46 0.21 10.29
C CYS A 74 -5.49 -0.86 9.96
N GLY A 75 -6.38 -1.19 10.90
CA GLY A 75 -7.38 -2.25 10.75
C GLY A 75 -8.31 -2.09 9.55
N CYS A 76 -8.49 -0.87 9.02
CA CYS A 76 -9.25 -0.62 7.79
C CYS A 76 -8.42 -0.78 6.50
N GLY A 77 -7.11 -1.05 6.59
CA GLY A 77 -6.24 -1.28 5.43
C GLY A 77 -5.80 -0.02 4.66
N GLU A 78 -6.37 1.15 4.96
CA GLU A 78 -6.17 2.36 4.16
C GLU A 78 -4.95 3.19 4.59
N SER A 79 -4.53 3.09 5.87
CA SER A 79 -3.44 3.89 6.43
C SER A 79 -2.37 3.02 7.09
N PHE A 80 -1.12 3.48 7.09
CA PHE A 80 0.02 2.72 7.58
C PHE A 80 1.11 3.62 8.20
N THR A 81 2.01 3.03 8.98
CA THR A 81 3.23 3.68 9.45
C THR A 81 4.40 3.43 8.48
N PRO A 82 5.24 4.44 8.17
CA PRO A 82 6.35 4.26 7.24
C PRO A 82 7.39 3.29 7.82
N LEU A 83 8.22 2.66 6.97
CA LEU A 83 9.16 1.62 7.40
C LEU A 83 10.08 2.01 8.57
N ASN A 84 10.49 3.27 8.62
CA ASN A 84 11.39 3.81 9.67
C ASN A 84 10.64 4.44 10.85
N SER A 85 9.34 4.16 11.02
CA SER A 85 8.57 4.66 12.15
C SER A 85 8.59 3.68 13.32
N ASP A 86 9.18 4.11 14.43
CA ASP A 86 9.07 3.41 15.73
C ASP A 86 7.73 3.68 16.44
N LYS A 87 6.84 4.48 15.85
CA LYS A 87 5.52 4.74 16.44
C LYS A 87 4.63 3.51 16.34
N PRO A 88 4.14 2.95 17.47
CA PRO A 88 3.10 1.93 17.44
C PRO A 88 1.80 2.50 16.85
N LEU A 89 0.96 1.66 16.23
CA LEU A 89 -0.34 2.09 15.75
C LEU A 89 -1.31 2.27 16.92
N GLY A 90 -1.66 3.52 17.18
CA GLY A 90 -2.72 3.94 18.09
C GLY A 90 -2.19 4.35 19.45
N TRP A 91 -2.48 5.62 19.80
CA TRP A 91 -2.25 6.34 21.05
C TRP A 91 -0.81 6.45 21.57
#